data_AF-A0A8T6DWL6-F1
#
_entry.id   AF-A0A8T6DWL6-F1
#
_cell.length_a   1.000
_cell.length_b   1.000
_cell.length_c   1.000
_cell.angle_alpha   90.00
_cell.angle_beta   90.00
_cell.angle_gamma   90.00
#
_symmetry.space_group_name_H-M   'P 1'
#
loop_
_entity.id
_entity.type
_entity.pdbx_description
1 polymer ?
#
loop_
_entity_poly.entity_id
_entity_poly.type
_entity_poly.pdbx_seq_one_letter_code
_entity_poly.pdbx_strand_id
1 'polypeptide(L)'
;MHAAAIKEGDRLIVDFTATGDQAAAPINVREPFIRGLVYNGVICMTDPYLPINHGLASAIECRFRPGSIISPEFPGPVGFYSKTMAIAESVIMTAVAKAAGQPTLAHGSTQSSIVIGYQGDGDRQYVQYELMYAGARAFDGGDGFSGVGSRASGGRFTSVEIIESEFPVDMTRFEV
;
A
#
# COMPACT_ATOMS: atom_id res chain seq x y z
N MET A 1 0.20 0.24 14.03
CA MET A 1 -0.92 -0.55 13.46
C MET A 1 -0.81 -1.97 13.97
N HIS A 2 -1.93 -2.62 14.29
CA HIS A 2 -1.96 -4.00 14.77
C HIS A 2 -2.81 -4.86 13.82
N ALA A 3 -2.37 -6.08 13.52
CA ALA A 3 -3.17 -7.08 12.83
C ALA A 3 -2.88 -8.47 13.41
N ALA A 4 -3.93 -9.21 13.76
CA ALA A 4 -3.85 -10.62 14.11
C ALA A 4 -4.65 -11.42 13.08
N ALA A 5 -4.01 -12.39 12.43
CA ALA A 5 -4.67 -13.30 11.50
C ALA A 5 -4.93 -14.64 12.21
N ILE A 6 -6.19 -15.05 12.25
CA ILE A 6 -6.69 -16.20 13.00
C ILE A 6 -7.46 -17.09 12.04
N LYS A 7 -7.03 -18.35 11.91
CA LYS A 7 -7.75 -19.35 11.11
C LYS A 7 -8.76 -20.09 11.98
N GLU A 8 -10.04 -20.02 11.63
CA GLU A 8 -11.13 -20.75 12.30
C GLU A 8 -11.88 -21.59 11.26
N GLY A 9 -11.69 -22.90 11.29
CA GLY A 9 -12.33 -23.80 10.31
C GLY A 9 -11.95 -23.44 8.86
N ASP A 10 -12.94 -23.02 8.08
CA ASP A 10 -12.84 -22.59 6.69
C ASP A 10 -12.73 -21.06 6.51
N ARG A 11 -12.63 -20.30 7.62
CA ARG A 11 -12.54 -18.84 7.61
C ARG A 11 -11.20 -18.33 8.11
N LEU A 12 -10.80 -17.20 7.54
CA LEU A 12 -9.71 -16.37 8.04
C LEU A 12 -10.28 -15.10 8.65
N ILE A 13 -10.05 -14.89 9.94
CA ILE A 13 -10.36 -13.65 10.64
C ILE A 13 -9.09 -12.82 10.72
N VAL A 14 -9.14 -11.58 10.23
CA VAL A 14 -8.07 -10.59 10.40
C VAL A 14 -8.57 -9.50 11.32
N ASP A 15 -8.07 -9.52 12.56
CA ASP A 15 -8.46 -8.62 13.63
C ASP A 15 -7.51 -7.43 13.74
N PHE A 16 -8.07 -6.24 13.49
CA PHE A 16 -7.37 -4.98 13.60
C PHE A 16 -7.84 -4.10 14.78
N THR A 17 -8.68 -4.62 15.68
CA THR A 17 -9.34 -3.83 16.74
C THR A 17 -8.36 -3.16 17.70
N ALA A 18 -7.18 -3.75 17.91
CA ALA A 18 -6.08 -3.17 18.71
C ALA A 18 -5.23 -2.13 17.94
N THR A 19 -5.62 -1.74 16.73
CA THR A 19 -4.96 -0.63 16.01
C THR A 19 -5.22 0.69 16.73
N GLY A 20 -4.19 1.55 16.78
CA GLY A 20 -4.26 2.86 17.43
C GLY A 20 -5.23 3.84 16.78
N ASP A 21 -5.48 4.94 17.48
CA ASP A 21 -6.47 5.95 17.12
C ASP A 21 -6.15 6.66 15.79
N GLN A 22 -7.19 7.21 15.19
CA GLN A 22 -7.05 8.04 14.00
C GLN A 22 -6.15 9.26 14.27
N ALA A 23 -5.36 9.63 13.28
CA ALA A 23 -4.47 10.78 13.33
C ALA A 23 -5.21 12.08 13.00
N ALA A 24 -4.74 13.19 13.57
CA ALA A 24 -5.16 14.53 13.16
C ALA A 24 -4.64 14.91 11.74
N ALA A 25 -3.56 14.27 11.30
CA ALA A 25 -2.98 14.42 9.96
C ALA A 25 -3.71 13.55 8.92
N PRO A 26 -3.63 13.87 7.60
CA PRO A 26 -4.38 13.19 6.53
C PRO A 26 -3.90 11.76 6.23
N ILE A 27 -3.32 11.05 7.19
CA ILE A 27 -2.72 9.73 7.02
C ILE A 27 -3.69 8.58 7.35
N ASN A 28 -4.95 8.87 7.67
CA ASN A 28 -5.94 7.85 7.98
C ASN A 28 -6.37 7.10 6.72
N VAL A 29 -6.62 5.79 6.85
CA VAL A 29 -6.99 4.88 5.75
C VAL A 29 -8.41 4.37 6.00
N ARG A 30 -9.25 4.30 4.97
CA ARG A 30 -10.59 3.70 5.10
C ARG A 30 -10.55 2.18 4.98
N GLU A 31 -11.46 1.49 5.68
CA GLU A 31 -11.53 0.02 5.74
C GLU A 31 -11.46 -0.69 4.37
N PRO A 32 -12.12 -0.22 3.28
CA PRO A 32 -12.07 -0.93 2.00
C PRO A 32 -10.65 -1.11 1.45
N PHE A 33 -9.75 -0.14 1.69
CA PHE A 33 -8.35 -0.27 1.29
C PHE A 33 -7.64 -1.36 2.09
N ILE A 34 -7.93 -1.46 3.39
CA ILE A 34 -7.34 -2.47 4.26
C ILE A 34 -7.84 -3.87 3.88
N ARG A 35 -9.14 -4.02 3.60
CA ARG A 35 -9.71 -5.28 3.10
C ARG A 35 -9.03 -5.71 1.80
N GLY A 36 -8.81 -4.78 0.87
CA GLY A 36 -8.05 -5.06 -0.36
C GLY A 36 -6.62 -5.54 -0.10
N LEU A 37 -5.91 -4.91 0.86
CA LEU A 37 -4.58 -5.36 1.27
C LEU A 37 -4.59 -6.74 1.92
N VAL A 38 -5.64 -7.09 2.68
CA VAL A 38 -5.82 -8.44 3.22
C VAL A 38 -6.00 -9.45 2.11
N TYR A 39 -6.85 -9.17 1.12
CA TYR A 39 -7.05 -10.07 -0.02
C TYR A 39 -5.75 -10.29 -0.79
N ASN A 40 -5.02 -9.21 -1.07
CA ASN A 40 -3.70 -9.28 -1.69
C ASN A 40 -2.72 -10.12 -0.84
N GLY A 41 -2.70 -9.90 0.47
CA GLY A 41 -1.87 -10.68 1.39
C GLY A 41 -2.20 -12.18 1.38
N VAL A 42 -3.48 -12.54 1.33
CA VAL A 42 -3.90 -13.95 1.21
C VAL A 42 -3.42 -14.54 -0.10
N ILE A 43 -3.73 -13.91 -1.24
CA ILE A 43 -3.34 -14.39 -2.57
C ILE A 43 -1.81 -14.58 -2.66
N CYS A 44 -1.04 -13.57 -2.24
CA CYS A 44 0.43 -13.63 -2.31
C CYS A 44 1.05 -14.69 -1.41
N MET A 45 0.41 -15.04 -0.28
CA MET A 45 0.97 -15.95 0.71
C MET A 45 0.43 -17.37 0.62
N THR A 46 -0.69 -17.60 -0.07
CA THR A 46 -1.30 -18.93 -0.14
C THR A 46 -1.27 -19.50 -1.54
N ASP A 47 -1.95 -18.86 -2.49
CA ASP A 47 -2.04 -19.32 -3.87
C ASP A 47 -2.22 -18.12 -4.82
N PRO A 48 -1.22 -17.82 -5.67
CA PRO A 48 -1.26 -16.69 -6.59
C PRO A 48 -2.30 -16.85 -7.72
N TYR A 49 -2.87 -18.05 -7.90
CA TYR A 49 -3.90 -18.33 -8.90
C TYR A 49 -5.33 -18.20 -8.35
N LEU A 50 -5.48 -17.80 -7.08
CA LEU A 50 -6.80 -17.59 -6.47
C LEU A 50 -7.61 -16.55 -7.25
N PRO A 51 -8.87 -16.86 -7.63
CA PRO A 51 -9.71 -15.90 -8.33
C PRO A 51 -10.18 -14.80 -7.38
N ILE A 52 -10.01 -13.54 -7.81
CA ILE A 52 -10.47 -12.36 -7.06
C ILE A 52 -11.97 -12.19 -7.30
N ASN A 53 -12.80 -12.76 -6.42
CA ASN A 53 -14.25 -12.67 -6.50
C ASN A 53 -14.90 -12.69 -5.09
N HIS A 54 -16.23 -12.69 -5.03
CA HIS A 54 -16.97 -12.73 -3.77
C HIS A 54 -16.68 -13.99 -2.93
N GLY A 55 -16.29 -15.11 -3.54
CA GLY A 55 -15.88 -16.31 -2.82
C GLY A 55 -14.69 -16.06 -1.90
N LEU A 56 -13.65 -15.40 -2.42
CA LEU A 56 -12.50 -14.98 -1.62
C LEU A 56 -12.92 -14.03 -0.49
N ALA A 57 -13.75 -13.03 -0.80
CA ALA A 57 -14.24 -12.08 0.20
C ALA A 57 -15.09 -12.75 1.29
N SER A 58 -15.87 -13.78 0.95
CA SER A 58 -16.74 -14.48 1.90
C SER A 58 -15.97 -15.38 2.88
N ALA A 59 -14.76 -15.82 2.51
CA ALA A 59 -13.88 -16.62 3.36
C ALA A 59 -13.07 -15.78 4.36
N ILE A 60 -13.10 -14.44 4.24
CA ILE A 60 -12.26 -13.53 5.00
C ILE A 60 -13.13 -12.54 5.78
N GLU A 61 -13.00 -12.56 7.10
CA GLU A 61 -13.63 -11.58 7.99
C GLU A 61 -12.58 -10.57 8.45
N CYS A 62 -12.81 -9.27 8.24
CA CYS A 62 -11.96 -8.21 8.78
C CYS A 62 -12.69 -7.47 9.90
N ARG A 63 -12.10 -7.42 11.09
CA ARG A 63 -12.64 -6.71 12.26
C ARG A 63 -11.90 -5.40 12.47
N PHE A 64 -12.65 -4.32 12.62
CA PHE A 64 -12.12 -2.97 12.80
C PHE A 64 -12.70 -2.35 14.06
N ARG A 65 -11.91 -1.47 14.69
CA ARG A 65 -12.40 -0.56 15.73
C ARG A 65 -12.70 0.80 15.10
N PRO A 66 -13.94 1.32 15.23
CA PRO A 66 -14.26 2.68 14.81
C PRO A 66 -13.36 3.72 15.50
N GLY A 67 -12.98 4.76 14.78
CA GLY A 67 -12.09 5.81 15.27
C GLY A 67 -10.60 5.44 15.24
N SER A 68 -10.23 4.29 14.65
CA SER A 68 -8.82 3.90 14.46
C SER A 68 -8.23 4.50 13.19
N ILE A 69 -6.89 4.52 13.07
CA ILE A 69 -6.19 5.04 11.87
C ILE A 69 -6.55 4.31 10.56
N ILE A 70 -7.22 3.16 10.65
CA ILE A 70 -7.66 2.30 9.54
C ILE A 70 -9.18 2.16 9.41
N SER A 71 -9.92 2.77 10.34
CA SER A 71 -11.38 2.94 10.30
C SER A 71 -11.70 4.31 10.94
N PRO A 72 -11.32 5.41 10.28
CA PRO A 72 -11.49 6.76 10.81
C PRO A 72 -12.95 7.18 10.74
N GLU A 73 -13.38 7.94 11.73
CA GLU A 73 -14.67 8.63 11.75
C GLU A 73 -14.48 10.11 11.42
N PHE A 74 -15.52 10.73 10.86
CA PHE A 74 -15.55 12.17 10.63
C PHE A 74 -15.28 12.92 11.96
N PRO A 75 -14.41 13.94 12.00
CA PRO A 75 -13.77 14.67 10.88
C PRO A 75 -12.34 14.20 10.52
N GLY A 76 -11.99 12.93 10.76
CA GLY A 76 -10.66 12.37 10.46
C GLY A 76 -10.25 12.50 8.99
N PRO A 77 -9.13 13.18 8.66
CA PRO A 77 -8.74 13.42 7.27
C PRO A 77 -8.08 12.19 6.62
N VAL A 78 -8.37 11.95 5.35
CA VAL A 78 -7.96 10.75 4.58
C VAL A 78 -7.25 11.11 3.26
N GLY A 79 -6.59 12.26 3.17
CA GLY A 79 -6.05 12.79 1.91
C GLY A 79 -4.67 12.27 1.49
N PHE A 80 -3.89 11.68 2.40
CA PHE A 80 -2.48 11.33 2.21
C PHE A 80 -2.12 10.00 2.89
N TYR A 81 -2.92 8.97 2.63
CA TYR A 81 -2.84 7.66 3.29
C TYR A 81 -1.78 6.71 2.72
N SER A 82 -1.05 7.11 1.67
CA SER A 82 -0.09 6.25 0.94
C SER A 82 0.98 5.65 1.86
N LYS A 83 1.51 6.45 2.79
CA LYS A 83 2.51 6.00 3.78
C LYS A 83 1.92 4.98 4.75
N THR A 84 0.72 5.24 5.28
CA THR A 84 0.03 4.32 6.18
C THR A 84 -0.31 3.00 5.49
N MET A 85 -0.65 3.04 4.19
CA MET A 85 -0.88 1.82 3.41
C MET A 85 0.36 0.94 3.28
N ALA A 86 1.57 1.51 3.13
CA ALA A 86 2.80 0.72 3.07
C ALA A 86 3.08 -0.02 4.40
N ILE A 87 2.82 0.67 5.52
CA ILE A 87 2.90 0.08 6.85
C ILE A 87 1.83 -1.02 6.99
N ALA A 88 0.60 -0.74 6.56
CA ALA A 88 -0.51 -1.69 6.61
C ALA A 88 -0.22 -2.96 5.84
N GLU A 89 0.24 -2.83 4.59
CA GLU A 89 0.63 -3.95 3.74
C GLU A 89 1.69 -4.83 4.43
N SER A 90 2.73 -4.22 5.01
CA SER A 90 3.78 -4.97 5.72
C SER A 90 3.24 -5.73 6.94
N VAL A 91 2.40 -5.08 7.76
CA VAL A 91 1.80 -5.69 8.95
C VAL A 91 0.84 -6.83 8.56
N ILE A 92 0.01 -6.61 7.56
CA ILE A 92 -0.96 -7.59 7.06
C ILE A 92 -0.26 -8.80 6.44
N MET A 93 0.70 -8.56 5.54
CA MET A 93 1.48 -9.65 4.93
C MET A 93 2.18 -10.49 6.00
N THR A 94 2.74 -9.86 7.03
CA THR A 94 3.38 -10.59 8.14
C THR A 94 2.38 -11.41 8.94
N ALA A 95 1.20 -10.86 9.24
CA ALA A 95 0.15 -11.58 9.97
C ALA A 95 -0.37 -12.77 9.17
N VAL A 96 -0.66 -12.58 7.88
CA VAL A 96 -1.15 -13.64 6.99
C VAL A 96 -0.08 -14.72 6.77
N ALA A 97 1.19 -14.35 6.54
CA ALA A 97 2.28 -15.31 6.40
C ALA A 97 2.38 -16.22 7.63
N LYS A 98 2.32 -15.64 8.84
CA LYS A 98 2.32 -16.40 10.10
C LYS A 98 1.13 -17.37 10.19
N ALA A 99 -0.08 -16.92 9.84
CA ALA A 99 -1.27 -17.77 9.86
C ALA A 99 -1.23 -18.89 8.80
N ALA A 100 -0.59 -18.62 7.65
CA ALA A 100 -0.40 -19.58 6.56
C ALA A 100 0.80 -20.53 6.77
N GLY A 101 1.62 -20.32 7.80
CA GLY A 101 2.85 -21.09 8.01
C GLY A 101 3.94 -20.82 6.97
N GLN A 102 3.92 -19.64 6.34
CA GLN A 102 4.90 -19.21 5.35
C GLN A 102 6.04 -18.41 6.00
N PRO A 103 7.22 -18.33 5.35
CA PRO A 103 8.30 -17.47 5.80
C PRO A 103 7.84 -16.01 5.96
N THR A 104 8.29 -15.36 7.03
CA THR A 104 8.00 -13.94 7.23
C THR A 104 8.76 -13.10 6.22
N LEU A 105 8.07 -12.14 5.60
CA LEU A 105 8.71 -11.18 4.71
C LEU A 105 9.34 -10.03 5.49
N ALA A 106 10.44 -9.48 4.97
CA ALA A 106 11.02 -8.26 5.50
C ALA A 106 10.05 -7.07 5.37
N HIS A 107 10.30 -6.00 6.13
CA HIS A 107 9.55 -4.77 5.97
C HIS A 107 9.78 -4.19 4.58
N GLY A 108 8.70 -3.83 3.88
CA GLY A 108 8.79 -3.19 2.57
C GLY A 108 9.14 -1.71 2.68
N SER A 109 9.75 -1.15 1.63
CA SER A 109 9.99 0.28 1.57
C SER A 109 8.68 1.07 1.37
N THR A 110 8.66 2.33 1.81
CA THR A 110 7.55 3.25 1.58
C THR A 110 7.78 4.03 0.29
N GLN A 111 6.76 4.10 -0.56
CA GLN A 111 6.81 4.96 -1.75
C GLN A 111 6.76 6.43 -1.36
N SER A 112 7.50 7.25 -2.11
CA SER A 112 7.40 8.70 -2.02
C SER A 112 6.77 9.26 -3.28
N SER A 113 6.40 10.53 -3.23
CA SER A 113 5.95 11.26 -4.40
C SER A 113 6.53 12.65 -4.40
N ILE A 114 6.68 13.19 -5.59
CA ILE A 114 7.10 14.56 -5.84
C ILE A 114 5.87 15.29 -6.38
N VAL A 115 5.55 16.43 -5.76
CA VAL A 115 4.46 17.30 -6.22
C VAL A 115 5.04 18.67 -6.49
N ILE A 116 5.00 19.10 -7.74
CA ILE A 116 5.52 20.42 -8.17
C ILE A 116 4.41 21.15 -8.89
N GLY A 117 4.12 22.37 -8.44
CA GLY A 117 3.23 23.28 -9.15
C GLY A 117 4.03 24.14 -10.13
N TYR A 118 3.52 24.27 -11.35
CA TYR A 118 4.08 25.15 -12.37
C TYR A 118 3.04 26.18 -12.78
N GLN A 119 3.52 27.39 -13.04
CA GLN A 119 2.79 28.39 -13.79
C GLN A 119 3.23 28.28 -15.24
N GLY A 120 2.29 27.92 -16.11
CA GLY A 120 2.48 27.85 -17.55
C GLY A 120 2.37 29.21 -18.23
N ASP A 121 2.42 29.19 -19.56
CA ASP A 121 2.15 30.39 -20.35
C ASP A 121 0.70 30.87 -20.16
N GLY A 122 0.54 32.16 -19.86
CA GLY A 122 -0.76 32.78 -19.57
C GLY A 122 -1.34 32.34 -18.22
N ASP A 123 -2.61 31.91 -18.24
CA ASP A 123 -3.36 31.51 -17.03
C ASP A 123 -3.28 29.99 -16.74
N ARG A 124 -2.53 29.22 -17.53
CA ARG A 124 -2.50 27.76 -17.39
C ARG A 124 -1.62 27.35 -16.21
N GLN A 125 -2.17 26.54 -15.30
CA GLN A 125 -1.45 26.00 -14.15
C GLN A 125 -1.30 24.49 -14.31
N TYR A 126 -0.12 23.96 -13.96
CA TYR A 126 0.15 22.53 -13.99
C TYR A 126 0.56 22.03 -12.61
N VAL A 127 0.19 20.79 -12.31
CA VAL A 127 0.69 20.07 -11.14
C VAL A 127 1.30 18.78 -11.64
N GLN A 128 2.62 18.66 -11.51
CA GLN A 128 3.31 17.40 -11.70
C GLN A 128 3.20 16.57 -10.44
N TYR A 129 2.76 15.33 -10.60
CA TYR A 129 2.68 14.34 -9.53
C TYR A 129 3.44 13.09 -9.97
N GLU A 130 4.68 12.96 -9.52
CA GLU A 130 5.49 11.78 -9.83
C GLU A 130 5.49 10.81 -8.64
N LEU A 131 5.26 9.53 -8.95
CA LEU A 131 5.42 8.46 -8.00
C LEU A 131 6.86 7.96 -8.03
N MET A 132 7.53 8.05 -6.88
CA MET A 132 8.85 7.49 -6.70
C MET A 132 8.70 6.08 -6.13
N TYR A 133 9.13 5.10 -6.91
CA TYR A 133 9.15 3.71 -6.51
C TYR A 133 10.42 3.41 -5.72
N ALA A 134 10.29 2.47 -4.79
CA ALA A 134 11.40 2.03 -3.97
C ALA A 134 11.75 0.58 -4.30
N GLY A 135 12.59 -0.06 -3.49
CA GLY A 135 12.88 -1.49 -3.64
C GLY A 135 11.75 -2.39 -3.13
N ALA A 136 11.68 -3.59 -3.69
CA ALA A 136 10.99 -4.72 -3.09
C ALA A 136 11.75 -5.21 -1.85
N ARG A 137 10.99 -5.83 -0.95
CA ARG A 137 11.53 -6.46 0.26
C ARG A 137 12.31 -7.73 -0.07
N ALA A 138 13.33 -8.03 0.74
CA ALA A 138 13.98 -9.34 0.73
C ALA A 138 12.99 -10.45 1.13
N PHE A 139 13.28 -11.67 0.67
CA PHE A 139 12.48 -12.86 0.87
C PHE A 139 13.39 -14.07 1.09
N ASP A 140 12.81 -15.23 1.41
CA ASP A 140 13.58 -16.45 1.75
C ASP A 140 14.49 -16.95 0.61
N GLY A 141 14.21 -16.54 -0.62
CA GLY A 141 15.04 -16.84 -1.80
C GLY A 141 16.11 -15.80 -2.13
N GLY A 142 16.27 -14.72 -1.34
CA GLY A 142 17.35 -13.75 -1.50
C GLY A 142 16.94 -12.28 -1.34
N ASP A 143 17.78 -11.41 -1.88
CA ASP A 143 17.60 -9.97 -1.83
C ASP A 143 16.35 -9.50 -2.59
N GLY A 144 15.83 -8.36 -2.17
CA GLY A 144 14.77 -7.68 -2.90
C GLY A 144 15.28 -7.00 -4.18
N PHE A 145 14.36 -6.59 -5.03
CA PHE A 145 14.67 -5.87 -6.28
C PHE A 145 14.73 -4.36 -6.04
N SER A 146 15.66 -3.65 -6.68
CA SER A 146 15.74 -2.19 -6.60
C SER A 146 14.87 -1.51 -7.67
N GLY A 147 14.31 -0.34 -7.36
CA GLY A 147 13.58 0.49 -8.33
C GLY A 147 12.33 -0.15 -8.92
N VAL A 148 11.66 -1.05 -8.19
CA VAL A 148 10.46 -1.74 -8.68
C VAL A 148 9.21 -1.18 -8.02
N GLY A 149 8.15 -0.97 -8.81
CA GLY A 149 6.82 -0.70 -8.26
C GLY A 149 6.16 -1.95 -7.70
N SER A 150 6.84 -2.69 -6.82
CA SER A 150 6.45 -4.01 -6.31
C SER A 150 5.21 -4.01 -5.41
N ARG A 151 4.63 -2.84 -5.15
CA ARG A 151 3.34 -2.74 -4.46
C ARG A 151 2.22 -3.11 -5.43
N ALA A 152 1.01 -3.39 -4.91
CA ALA A 152 -0.17 -3.84 -5.64
C ALA A 152 -0.54 -3.12 -6.97
N SER A 153 0.10 -1.99 -7.32
CA SER A 153 -0.11 -1.27 -8.58
C SER A 153 0.84 -1.67 -9.73
N GLY A 154 1.95 -2.38 -9.48
CA GLY A 154 2.90 -2.75 -10.55
C GLY A 154 3.44 -1.55 -11.34
N GLY A 155 3.52 -0.39 -10.67
CA GLY A 155 3.79 0.89 -11.33
C GLY A 155 5.22 0.95 -11.87
N ARG A 156 5.40 1.70 -12.96
CA ARG A 156 6.70 1.96 -13.56
C ARG A 156 7.01 3.44 -13.45
N PHE A 157 8.29 3.79 -13.36
CA PHE A 157 8.71 5.18 -13.49
C PHE A 157 8.19 5.74 -14.81
N THR A 158 7.68 6.97 -14.77
CA THR A 158 7.32 7.73 -15.96
C THR A 158 8.58 7.93 -16.80
N SER A 159 8.47 7.77 -18.12
CA SER A 159 9.61 8.00 -19.03
C SER A 159 10.14 9.42 -18.91
N VAL A 160 11.45 9.57 -18.97
CA VAL A 160 12.12 10.89 -18.89
C VAL A 160 11.63 11.80 -20.01
N GLU A 161 11.50 11.27 -21.23
CA GLU A 161 11.03 12.02 -22.39
C GLU A 161 9.60 12.54 -22.20
N ILE A 162 8.76 11.77 -21.50
CA ILE A 162 7.40 12.20 -21.18
C ILE A 162 7.44 13.31 -20.13
N ILE A 163 8.22 13.15 -19.06
CA ILE A 163 8.37 14.16 -18.01
C ILE A 163 8.84 15.50 -18.60
N GLU A 164 9.86 15.51 -19.45
CA GLU A 164 10.41 16.73 -20.07
C GLU A 164 9.49 17.33 -21.15
N SER A 165 8.67 16.50 -21.81
CA SER A 165 7.70 16.99 -22.80
C SER A 165 6.47 17.65 -22.17
N GLU A 166 6.06 17.20 -20.99
CA GLU A 166 4.83 17.64 -20.31
C GLU A 166 5.08 18.74 -19.27
N PHE A 167 6.29 18.78 -18.69
CA PHE A 167 6.64 19.71 -17.62
C PHE A 167 7.93 20.49 -17.95
N PRO A 168 8.06 21.75 -17.49
CA PRO A 168 9.23 22.57 -17.75
C PRO A 168 10.37 22.19 -16.80
N VAL A 169 10.85 20.95 -16.95
CA VAL A 169 11.98 20.38 -16.21
C VAL A 169 12.95 19.74 -17.19
N ASP A 170 14.22 19.67 -16.77
CA ASP A 170 15.30 19.00 -17.49
C ASP A 170 15.93 17.99 -16.53
N MET A 171 15.91 16.70 -16.89
CA MET A 171 16.35 15.62 -16.02
C MET A 171 17.85 15.37 -16.17
N THR A 172 18.61 15.98 -15.26
CA THR A 172 20.09 15.87 -15.29
C THR A 172 20.64 14.51 -14.85
N ARG A 173 19.87 13.71 -14.09
CA ARG A 173 20.31 12.39 -13.58
C ARG A 173 19.13 11.50 -13.21
N PHE A 174 19.20 10.23 -13.58
CA PHE A 174 18.29 9.16 -13.16
C PHE A 174 19.09 7.89 -12.84
N GLU A 175 19.02 7.42 -11.60
CA GLU A 175 19.82 6.28 -11.13
C GLU A 175 19.13 5.53 -9.98
N VAL A 176 19.69 4.37 -9.64
CA VAL A 176 19.30 3.53 -8.49
C VAL A 176 20.19 3.85 -7.29
#